data_AF-A0A257UDV6-F1
#
_entry.id   AF-A0A257UDV6-F1
#
_cell.length_a   1.000
_cell.length_b   1.000
_cell.length_c   1.000
_cell.angle_alpha   90.00
_cell.angle_beta   90.00
_cell.angle_gamma   90.00
#
_symmetry.space_group_name_H-M   'P 1'
#
loop_
_entity.id
_entity.type
_entity.pdbx_description
1 polymer ?
#
loop_
_entity_poly.entity_id
_entity_poly.type
_entity_poly.pdbx_seq_one_letter_code
_entity_poly.pdbx_strand_id
1 'polypeptide(L)'
;MAPPERETIMKTRKVVMATLATVALLAPAAIWAAGRFGHGMGPGMEGGRFGMGGGEVLRFAHKLGLSGDQVTQIKGILSAAKTASQPTRTQLKANRQAFQASYNPAQFDATAVNAYIAQQTTLMQQLVRSGFQTRANVLAVLTPSQLTQLNQLRAKFEQWRQSKPGRP
;
A
#
# COMPACT_ATOMS: atom_id res chain seq x y z
N MET A 1 -22.67 -69.45 -21.73
CA MET A 1 -21.64 -69.56 -22.78
C MET A 1 -20.78 -68.29 -22.68
N ALA A 2 -19.52 -68.43 -22.26
CA ALA A 2 -18.54 -67.34 -22.15
C ALA A 2 -17.97 -66.96 -23.55
N PRO A 3 -17.26 -65.81 -23.69
CA PRO A 3 -17.18 -64.97 -24.91
C PRO A 3 -15.97 -65.26 -25.82
N PRO A 4 -15.76 -64.45 -26.87
CA PRO A 4 -14.41 -63.94 -27.17
C PRO A 4 -14.37 -62.39 -27.14
N GLU A 5 -13.45 -61.66 -26.47
CA GLU A 5 -11.98 -61.61 -26.59
C GLU A 5 -11.53 -61.23 -28.03
N ARG A 6 -10.67 -60.25 -28.37
CA ARG A 6 -9.71 -59.36 -27.70
C ARG A 6 -9.39 -58.13 -28.58
N GLU A 7 -8.78 -57.12 -27.92
CA GLU A 7 -7.68 -56.28 -28.42
C GLU A 7 -7.83 -55.45 -29.70
N THR A 8 -7.98 -54.14 -29.51
CA THR A 8 -7.13 -53.17 -30.23
C THR A 8 -6.35 -52.31 -29.24
N ILE A 9 -5.26 -52.92 -28.77
CA ILE A 9 -3.91 -52.37 -28.64
C ILE A 9 -3.80 -50.83 -28.53
N MET A 10 -3.34 -50.42 -27.34
CA MET A 10 -2.81 -49.10 -27.00
C MET A 10 -1.81 -48.53 -28.02
N LYS A 11 -1.89 -47.20 -28.19
CA LYS A 11 -0.80 -46.17 -28.19
C LYS A 11 -1.23 -45.06 -29.16
N THR A 12 -1.45 -43.82 -28.75
CA THR A 12 -0.33 -42.86 -28.61
C THR A 12 -0.86 -41.47 -28.17
N ARG A 13 -0.38 -41.01 -27.01
CA ARG A 13 -0.07 -39.61 -26.60
C ARG A 13 -1.18 -38.59 -26.27
N LYS A 14 -1.43 -38.48 -24.95
CA LYS A 14 -1.36 -37.25 -24.12
C LYS A 14 -1.62 -35.90 -24.83
N VAL A 15 -2.81 -35.33 -24.62
CA VAL A 15 -3.02 -33.89 -24.31
C VAL A 15 -4.22 -33.79 -23.35
N VAL A 16 -3.96 -33.85 -22.04
CA VAL A 16 -4.27 -32.78 -21.04
C VAL A 16 -5.77 -32.41 -20.99
N MET A 17 -6.58 -33.13 -20.20
CA MET A 17 -7.02 -32.77 -18.82
C MET A 17 -7.43 -31.30 -18.70
N ALA A 18 -8.72 -30.96 -18.81
CA ALA A 18 -9.77 -31.09 -17.79
C ALA A 18 -9.98 -29.79 -16.98
N THR A 19 -11.18 -29.22 -17.20
CA THR A 19 -12.10 -28.64 -16.21
C THR A 19 -11.61 -27.59 -15.21
N LEU A 20 -12.21 -26.39 -15.38
CA LEU A 20 -12.77 -25.49 -14.36
C LEU A 20 -12.56 -25.88 -12.89
N ALA A 21 -11.87 -25.01 -12.15
CA ALA A 21 -12.00 -24.92 -10.70
C ALA A 21 -11.97 -23.45 -10.26
N THR A 22 -13.15 -22.86 -10.10
CA THR A 22 -13.40 -21.80 -9.13
C THR A 22 -13.07 -22.31 -7.74
N VAL A 23 -12.10 -21.69 -7.06
CA VAL A 23 -11.99 -21.75 -5.61
C VAL A 23 -11.87 -20.32 -5.09
N ALA A 24 -12.96 -19.84 -4.50
CA ALA A 24 -12.91 -18.79 -3.50
C ALA A 24 -12.23 -19.34 -2.25
N LEU A 25 -11.20 -18.65 -1.77
CA LEU A 25 -10.65 -18.86 -0.42
C LEU A 25 -10.67 -17.52 0.31
N LEU A 26 -11.81 -17.27 0.96
CA LEU A 26 -11.87 -16.49 2.17
C LEU A 26 -11.09 -17.26 3.24
N ALA A 27 -9.93 -16.74 3.65
CA ALA A 27 -9.24 -17.17 4.85
C ALA A 27 -9.27 -16.02 5.87
N PRO A 28 -10.00 -16.13 6.99
CA PRO A 28 -9.81 -15.25 8.12
C PRO A 28 -8.57 -15.71 8.87
N ALA A 29 -7.42 -15.12 8.55
CA ALA A 29 -6.23 -15.25 9.39
C ALA A 29 -6.25 -14.15 10.45
N ALA A 30 -6.83 -14.47 11.61
CA ALA A 30 -6.59 -13.74 12.84
C ALA A 30 -5.10 -13.89 13.20
N ILE A 31 -4.28 -12.93 12.78
CA ILE A 31 -2.95 -12.74 13.35
C ILE A 31 -3.09 -11.67 14.44
N TRP A 32 -3.49 -12.13 15.62
CA TRP A 32 -3.13 -11.44 16.86
C TRP A 32 -1.64 -11.66 17.10
N ALA A 33 -0.84 -10.75 16.52
CA ALA A 33 0.48 -10.43 17.03
C ALA A 33 0.51 -8.92 17.27
N ALA A 34 -0.18 -8.51 18.33
CA ALA A 34 0.16 -7.27 19.01
C ALA A 34 1.64 -7.38 19.44
N GLY A 35 2.50 -6.51 18.90
CA GLY A 35 3.89 -6.44 19.34
C GLY A 35 4.91 -6.09 18.27
N ARG A 36 4.76 -4.92 17.62
CA ARG A 36 5.84 -4.00 17.15
C ARG A 36 5.31 -3.02 16.09
N PHE A 37 4.30 -2.23 16.45
CA PHE A 37 4.07 -0.92 15.80
C PHE A 37 4.82 0.22 16.52
N GLY A 38 5.64 -0.10 17.53
CA GLY A 38 6.47 0.87 18.21
C GLY A 38 7.83 0.99 17.55
N HIS A 39 8.01 2.01 16.70
CA HIS A 39 9.25 2.79 16.54
C HIS A 39 8.86 4.17 15.99
N GLY A 40 8.76 5.14 16.90
CA GLY A 40 8.88 6.59 16.67
C GLY A 40 8.07 7.20 15.53
N MET A 41 6.90 7.76 15.84
CA MET A 41 6.47 9.00 15.18
C MET A 41 7.39 10.11 15.68
N GLY A 42 8.61 10.19 15.12
CA GLY A 42 9.55 11.27 15.42
C GLY A 42 9.03 12.62 14.91
N PRO A 43 9.51 13.74 15.47
CA PRO A 43 9.13 15.08 15.02
C PRO A 43 9.69 15.27 13.60
N GLY A 44 8.81 15.17 12.61
CA GLY A 44 9.22 15.16 11.21
C GLY A 44 8.19 14.51 10.29
N MET A 45 6.95 15.00 10.32
CA MET A 45 6.00 14.80 9.22
C MET A 45 6.35 15.70 8.01
N GLU A 46 7.62 16.07 7.84
CA GLU A 46 8.14 16.77 6.68
C GLU A 46 8.80 15.75 5.74
N GLY A 47 8.17 15.51 4.59
CA GLY A 47 8.90 15.17 3.37
C GLY A 47 9.56 13.79 3.25
N GLY A 48 9.18 12.79 4.07
CA GLY A 48 9.63 11.42 3.86
C GLY A 48 9.10 10.84 2.54
N ARG A 49 10.00 10.55 1.57
CA ARG A 49 9.70 9.89 0.28
C ARG A 49 9.06 8.48 0.38
N PHE A 50 8.73 8.04 1.59
CA PHE A 50 7.94 6.85 1.91
C PHE A 50 6.53 7.33 2.22
N GLY A 51 5.75 7.60 1.18
CA GLY A 51 4.36 7.98 1.36
C GLY A 51 3.61 6.89 2.11
N MET A 52 2.59 7.30 2.88
CA MET A 52 1.74 6.39 3.66
C MET A 52 1.13 5.23 2.85
N GLY A 53 1.13 5.29 1.52
CA GLY A 53 0.48 4.32 0.63
C GLY A 53 1.27 3.06 0.25
N GLY A 54 2.47 2.81 0.78
CA GLY A 54 3.20 1.56 0.49
C GLY A 54 3.98 1.53 -0.83
N GLY A 55 4.10 2.67 -1.53
CA GLY A 55 4.81 2.76 -2.82
C GLY A 55 6.30 2.42 -2.75
N GLU A 56 6.90 2.38 -1.56
CA GLU A 56 8.27 1.93 -1.36
C GLU A 56 8.50 0.47 -1.73
N VAL A 57 7.45 -0.37 -1.69
CA VAL A 57 7.55 -1.77 -2.09
C VAL A 57 8.03 -1.89 -3.54
N LEU A 58 7.52 -1.03 -4.43
CA LEU A 58 7.96 -0.98 -5.83
C LEU A 58 9.42 -0.52 -5.98
N ARG A 59 9.94 0.31 -5.07
CA ARG A 59 11.36 0.71 -5.08
C ARG A 59 12.29 -0.45 -4.74
N PHE A 60 11.78 -1.40 -3.97
CA PHE A 60 12.50 -2.61 -3.61
C PHE A 60 12.10 -3.82 -4.46
N ALA A 61 11.32 -3.64 -5.53
CA ALA A 61 10.73 -4.74 -6.29
C ALA A 61 11.77 -5.80 -6.71
N HIS A 62 12.89 -5.37 -7.28
CA HIS A 62 13.97 -6.28 -7.67
C HIS A 62 14.64 -6.96 -6.47
N LYS A 63 14.87 -6.24 -5.37
CA LYS A 63 15.49 -6.80 -4.16
C LYS A 63 14.58 -7.82 -3.48
N LEU A 64 13.27 -7.59 -3.50
CA LEU A 64 12.23 -8.47 -2.96
C LEU A 64 11.90 -9.64 -3.89
N GLY A 65 12.45 -9.67 -5.12
CA GLY A 65 12.09 -10.68 -6.11
C GLY A 65 10.60 -10.71 -6.43
N LEU A 66 9.96 -9.53 -6.58
CA LEU A 66 8.53 -9.48 -6.92
C LEU A 66 8.29 -10.05 -8.32
N SER A 67 7.23 -10.86 -8.46
CA SER A 67 6.80 -11.32 -9.78
C SER A 67 6.19 -10.18 -10.61
N GLY A 68 6.09 -10.38 -11.93
CA GLY A 68 5.41 -9.44 -12.82
C GLY A 68 3.96 -9.16 -12.40
N ASP A 69 3.25 -10.20 -11.95
CA ASP A 69 1.87 -10.10 -11.47
C ASP A 69 1.79 -9.30 -10.17
N GLN A 70 2.68 -9.56 -9.21
CA GLN A 70 2.74 -8.78 -7.96
C GLN A 70 3.01 -7.30 -8.23
N VAL A 71 3.95 -6.99 -9.13
CA VAL A 71 4.25 -5.60 -9.53
C VAL A 71 3.03 -4.93 -10.15
N THR A 72 2.33 -5.64 -11.05
CA THR A 72 1.13 -5.13 -11.72
C THR A 72 0.00 -4.87 -10.72
N GLN A 73 -0.25 -5.81 -9.81
CA GLN A 73 -1.26 -5.67 -8.76
C GLN A 73 -0.95 -4.49 -7.84
N ILE A 74 0.29 -4.34 -7.38
CA ILE A 74 0.70 -3.23 -6.51
C ILE A 74 0.53 -1.88 -7.24
N LYS A 75 0.91 -1.77 -8.52
CA LYS A 75 0.67 -0.56 -9.32
C LYS A 75 -0.82 -0.24 -9.43
N GLY A 76 -1.67 -1.25 -9.63
CA GLY A 76 -3.12 -1.11 -9.66
C GLY A 76 -3.67 -0.53 -8.37
N ILE A 77 -3.27 -1.10 -7.22
CA ILE A 77 -3.67 -0.62 -5.88
C ILE A 77 -3.26 0.85 -5.69
N LEU A 78 -2.01 1.19 -6.00
CA LEU A 78 -1.50 2.56 -5.84
C LEU A 78 -2.21 3.55 -6.77
N SER A 79 -2.50 3.16 -8.01
CA SER A 79 -3.22 3.98 -8.97
C SER A 79 -4.65 4.24 -8.53
N ALA A 80 -5.37 3.19 -8.11
CA ALA A 80 -6.74 3.31 -7.60
C ALA A 80 -6.79 4.22 -6.36
N ALA A 81 -5.87 4.04 -5.41
CA ALA A 81 -5.78 4.89 -4.23
C ALA A 81 -5.50 6.36 -4.56
N LYS A 82 -4.62 6.61 -5.55
CA LYS A 82 -4.32 7.97 -6.03
C LYS A 82 -5.58 8.62 -6.61
N THR A 83 -6.29 7.92 -7.49
CA THR A 83 -7.53 8.43 -8.11
C THR A 83 -8.61 8.68 -7.05
N ALA A 84 -8.84 7.72 -6.15
CA ALA A 84 -9.84 7.85 -5.09
C ALA A 84 -9.53 9.01 -4.11
N SER A 85 -8.25 9.30 -3.85
CA SER A 85 -7.84 10.40 -2.96
C SER A 85 -7.81 11.78 -3.63
N GLN A 86 -7.93 11.86 -4.96
CA GLN A 86 -7.76 13.10 -5.71
C GLN A 86 -8.76 14.20 -5.30
N PRO A 87 -10.06 13.91 -5.04
CA PRO A 87 -11.01 14.92 -4.57
C PRO A 87 -10.59 15.53 -3.23
N THR A 88 -10.23 14.70 -2.23
CA THR A 88 -9.77 15.17 -0.91
C THR A 88 -8.50 16.02 -1.02
N ARG A 89 -7.55 15.66 -1.89
CA ARG A 89 -6.36 16.47 -2.17
C ARG A 89 -6.71 17.83 -2.77
N THR A 90 -7.70 17.85 -3.67
CA THR A 90 -8.19 19.08 -4.29
C THR A 90 -8.86 19.98 -3.26
N GLN A 91 -9.68 19.41 -2.37
CA GLN A 91 -10.31 20.13 -1.26
C GLN A 91 -9.28 20.69 -0.27
N LEU A 92 -8.21 19.95 0.05
CA LEU A 92 -7.12 20.45 0.89
C LEU A 92 -6.42 21.67 0.28
N LYS A 93 -6.17 21.62 -1.05
CA LYS A 93 -5.58 22.74 -1.78
C LYS A 93 -6.52 23.95 -1.75
N ALA A 94 -7.80 23.74 -2.03
CA ALA A 94 -8.80 24.79 -2.02
C ALA A 94 -8.96 25.44 -0.63
N ASN A 95 -9.04 24.65 0.44
CA ASN A 95 -9.12 25.14 1.82
C ASN A 95 -7.92 26.04 2.16
N ARG A 96 -6.71 25.60 1.81
CA ARG A 96 -5.49 26.40 2.01
C ARG A 96 -5.54 27.71 1.23
N GLN A 97 -5.95 27.68 -0.04
CA GLN A 97 -6.03 28.88 -0.87
C GLN A 97 -7.09 29.87 -0.35
N ALA A 98 -8.25 29.36 0.08
CA ALA A 98 -9.31 30.17 0.66
C ALA A 98 -8.83 30.87 1.94
N PHE A 99 -8.20 30.13 2.86
CA PHE A 99 -7.65 30.71 4.08
C PHE A 99 -6.55 31.75 3.79
N GLN A 100 -5.63 31.46 2.85
CA GLN A 100 -4.59 32.43 2.46
C GLN A 100 -5.16 33.70 1.85
N ALA A 101 -6.26 33.61 1.09
CA ALA A 101 -6.89 34.76 0.47
C ALA A 101 -7.68 35.63 1.47
N SER A 102 -8.25 35.02 2.52
CA SER A 102 -9.09 35.72 3.50
C SER A 102 -8.34 36.18 4.76
N TYR A 103 -7.19 35.56 5.08
CA TYR A 103 -6.48 35.82 6.33
C TYR A 103 -5.57 37.04 6.23
N ASN A 104 -5.82 38.04 7.09
CA ASN A 104 -4.91 39.17 7.27
C ASN A 104 -3.83 38.80 8.31
N PRO A 105 -2.55 38.66 7.94
CA PRO A 105 -1.50 38.27 8.87
C PRO A 105 -1.23 39.30 9.97
N ALA A 106 -1.63 40.56 9.78
CA ALA A 106 -1.49 41.61 10.79
C ALA A 106 -2.61 41.57 11.85
N GLN A 107 -3.66 40.76 11.66
CA GLN A 107 -4.80 40.67 12.57
C GLN A 107 -5.14 39.21 12.86
N PHE A 108 -4.92 38.78 14.10
CA PHE A 108 -5.28 37.44 14.52
C PHE A 108 -6.79 37.28 14.66
N ASP A 109 -7.39 36.50 13.77
CA ASP A 109 -8.78 36.05 13.86
C ASP A 109 -8.82 34.58 14.32
N ALA A 110 -9.09 34.38 15.61
CA ALA A 110 -9.17 33.05 16.21
C ALA A 110 -10.27 32.19 15.58
N THR A 111 -11.39 32.79 15.18
CA THR A 111 -12.54 32.07 14.59
C THR A 111 -12.18 31.53 13.22
N ALA A 112 -11.59 32.37 12.35
CA ALA A 112 -11.13 31.95 11.02
C ALA A 112 -10.03 30.88 11.09
N VAL A 113 -9.06 31.05 12.02
CA VAL A 113 -7.99 30.06 12.23
C VAL A 113 -8.55 28.72 12.68
N ASN A 114 -9.46 28.71 13.66
CA ASN A 114 -10.08 27.47 14.14
C ASN A 114 -10.90 26.77 13.05
N ALA A 115 -11.65 27.52 12.24
CA ALA A 115 -12.40 26.96 11.11
C ALA A 115 -11.47 26.32 10.07
N TYR A 116 -10.36 26.98 9.72
CA TYR A 116 -9.35 26.43 8.81
C TYR A 116 -8.73 25.15 9.36
N ILE A 117 -8.33 25.15 10.63
CA ILE A 117 -7.75 23.96 11.30
C ILE A 117 -8.74 22.80 11.29
N ALA A 118 -10.01 23.04 11.60
CA ALA A 118 -11.04 22.01 11.62
C ALA A 118 -11.18 21.34 10.24
N GLN A 119 -11.33 22.12 9.17
CA GLN A 119 -11.43 21.61 7.80
C GLN A 119 -10.16 20.87 7.36
N GLN A 120 -8.99 21.44 7.66
CA GLN A 120 -7.70 20.85 7.34
C GLN A 120 -7.54 19.48 8.04
N THR A 121 -7.91 19.40 9.31
CA THR A 121 -7.79 18.18 10.12
C THR A 121 -8.66 17.06 9.57
N THR A 122 -9.93 17.32 9.28
CA THR A 122 -10.84 16.31 8.71
C THR A 122 -10.33 15.75 7.39
N LEU A 123 -9.88 16.61 6.47
CA LEU A 123 -9.37 16.16 5.18
C LEU A 123 -8.05 15.40 5.30
N MET A 124 -7.16 15.81 6.21
CA MET A 124 -5.91 15.08 6.47
C MET A 124 -6.19 13.69 7.08
N GLN A 125 -7.14 13.58 8.01
CA GLN A 125 -7.55 12.28 8.56
C GLN A 125 -8.02 11.30 7.49
N GLN A 126 -8.80 11.78 6.50
CA GLN A 126 -9.24 10.97 5.37
C GLN A 126 -8.05 10.45 4.55
N LEU A 127 -7.09 11.32 4.20
CA LEU A 127 -5.91 10.93 3.45
C LEU A 127 -5.01 9.96 4.23
N VAL A 128 -4.84 10.17 5.54
CA VAL A 128 -4.05 9.29 6.40
C VAL A 128 -4.68 7.90 6.46
N ARG A 129 -5.99 7.82 6.69
CA ARG A 129 -6.73 6.55 6.68
C ARG A 129 -6.60 5.83 5.33
N SER A 130 -6.81 6.54 4.22
CA SER A 130 -6.64 6.00 2.88
C SER A 130 -5.22 5.49 2.64
N GLY A 131 -4.20 6.22 3.12
CA GLY A 131 -2.80 5.81 3.06
C GLY A 131 -2.57 4.48 3.78
N PHE A 132 -2.96 4.38 5.05
CA PHE A 132 -2.80 3.14 5.83
C PHE A 132 -3.54 1.95 5.21
N GLN A 133 -4.76 2.15 4.71
CA GLN A 133 -5.51 1.12 4.01
C GLN A 133 -4.79 0.68 2.73
N THR A 134 -4.29 1.63 1.94
CA THR A 134 -3.52 1.34 0.72
C THR A 134 -2.26 0.53 1.05
N ARG A 135 -1.52 0.92 2.09
CA ARG A 135 -0.34 0.19 2.55
C ARG A 135 -0.69 -1.23 2.98
N ALA A 136 -1.77 -1.42 3.73
CA ALA A 136 -2.22 -2.76 4.13
C ALA A 136 -2.50 -3.63 2.89
N ASN A 137 -3.22 -3.08 1.90
CA ASN A 137 -3.51 -3.78 0.65
C ASN A 137 -2.25 -4.13 -0.14
N VAL A 138 -1.28 -3.21 -0.23
CA VAL A 138 0.01 -3.47 -0.90
C VAL A 138 0.80 -4.57 -0.19
N LEU A 139 0.86 -4.54 1.14
CA LEU A 139 1.59 -5.55 1.91
C LEU A 139 0.94 -6.94 1.83
N ALA A 140 -0.37 -7.01 1.64
CA ALA A 140 -1.09 -8.27 1.44
C ALA A 140 -0.74 -8.99 0.13
N VAL A 141 -0.12 -8.30 -0.84
CA VAL A 141 0.38 -8.90 -2.10
C VAL A 141 1.68 -9.68 -1.89
N LEU A 142 2.42 -9.37 -0.81
CA LEU A 142 3.72 -9.95 -0.55
C LEU A 142 3.61 -11.32 0.13
N THR A 143 4.54 -12.21 -0.19
CA THR A 143 4.72 -13.44 0.58
C THR A 143 5.29 -13.14 1.98
N PRO A 144 5.17 -14.06 2.95
CA PRO A 144 5.76 -13.88 4.27
C PRO A 144 7.28 -13.64 4.25
N SER A 145 8.00 -14.30 3.34
CA SER A 145 9.44 -14.12 3.18
C SER A 145 9.78 -12.73 2.60
N GLN A 146 9.03 -12.27 1.60
CA GLN A 146 9.17 -10.92 1.03
C GLN A 146 8.86 -9.84 2.07
N LEU A 147 7.85 -10.04 2.92
CA LEU A 147 7.52 -9.10 3.99
C LEU A 147 8.65 -8.97 5.02
N THR A 148 9.24 -10.11 5.41
CA THR A 148 10.41 -10.14 6.30
C THR A 148 11.58 -9.38 5.69
N GLN A 149 11.88 -9.64 4.42
CA GLN A 149 12.96 -8.97 3.70
C GLN A 149 12.70 -7.46 3.54
N LEU A 150 11.46 -7.06 3.28
CA LEU A 150 11.08 -5.64 3.22
C LEU A 150 11.36 -4.92 4.55
N ASN A 151 11.07 -5.55 5.69
CA ASN A 151 11.35 -4.96 6.99
C ASN A 151 12.85 -4.80 7.24
N GLN A 152 13.68 -5.76 6.81
CA GLN A 152 15.13 -5.63 6.86
C GLN A 152 15.65 -4.49 5.96
N LEU A 153 15.12 -4.39 4.73
CA LEU A 153 15.48 -3.31 3.80
C LEU A 153 15.09 -1.93 4.35
N ARG A 154 13.93 -1.82 5.00
CA ARG A 154 13.49 -0.59 5.69
C ARG A 154 14.45 -0.21 6.83
N ALA A 155 14.83 -1.17 7.67
CA ALA A 155 15.77 -0.91 8.77
C ALA A 155 17.13 -0.42 8.26
N LYS A 156 17.68 -1.06 7.22
CA LYS A 156 18.94 -0.64 6.58
C LYS A 156 18.84 0.75 5.96
N PHE A 157 17.72 1.04 5.30
CA PHE A 157 17.48 2.35 4.71
C PHE A 157 17.41 3.45 5.78
N GLU A 158 16.76 3.15 6.91
CA GLU A 158 16.63 4.07 8.03
C GLU A 158 17.99 4.37 8.67
N GLN A 159 18.81 3.34 8.92
CA GLN A 159 20.17 3.50 9.43
C GLN A 159 21.03 4.37 8.49
N TRP A 160 20.95 4.12 7.18
CA TRP A 160 21.66 4.93 6.18
C TRP A 160 21.15 6.38 6.14
N ARG A 161 19.86 6.62 6.39
CA ARG A 161 19.30 7.97 6.45
C ARG A 161 19.86 8.74 7.65
N GLN A 162 19.96 8.08 8.80
CA GLN A 162 20.51 8.67 10.03
C GLN A 162 22.01 8.93 9.96
N SER A 163 22.75 8.13 9.18
CA SER A 163 24.19 8.31 9.02
C SER A 163 24.59 9.42 8.03
N LYS A 164 23.62 10.04 7.34
CA LYS A 164 23.92 11.21 6.50
C LYS A 164 24.02 12.47 7.36
N PRO A 165 25.16 13.18 7.36
CA PRO A 165 25.20 14.53 7.89
C PRO A 165 24.15 15.38 7.16
N GLY A 166 23.40 16.18 7.92
CA GLY A 166 22.25 16.94 7.43
C GLY A 166 22.58 17.66 6.12
N ARG A 167 21.66 17.59 5.15
CA ARG A 167 21.72 18.54 4.04
C ARG A 167 21.57 19.94 4.64
N PRO A 168 22.48 20.89 4.31
CA PRO A 168 22.23 22.29 4.60
C PRO A 168 20.91 22.76 3.96
#